data_AF-A0A7J3TMX7-F1
#
_entry.id   AF-A0A7J3TMX7-F1
#
_cell.length_a   1.000
_cell.length_b   1.000
_cell.length_c   1.000
_cell.angle_alpha   90.00
_cell.angle_beta   90.00
_cell.angle_gamma   90.00
#
_symmetry.space_group_name_H-M   'P 1'
#
loop_
_entity.id
_entity.type
_entity.pdbx_description
1 polymer ?
#
loop_
_entity_poly.entity_id
_entity_poly.type
_entity_poly.pdbx_seq_one_letter_code
_entity_poly.pdbx_strand_id
1 'polypeptide(L)'
;MELSELIKEMIATPSPIRQIMKMASRQNIINMGLNPDEVISYGGGWVGHHPPEELREAYEEICRDVEKFHDAGKYSPTLGFDECREAIAEMERELFGVTLDIENIIVGQS
;
A
#
# COMPACT_ATOMS: atom_id res chain seq x y z
N MET A 1 29.90 -12.47 -0.32
CA MET A 1 28.60 -12.89 0.19
C MET A 1 27.82 -13.43 -1.01
N GLU A 2 27.43 -14.70 -0.99
CA GLU A 2 26.72 -15.31 -2.12
C GLU A 2 25.20 -15.11 -1.96
N LEU A 3 24.52 -14.72 -3.04
CA LEU A 3 23.07 -14.56 -3.05
C LEU A 3 22.37 -15.92 -3.13
N SER A 4 21.14 -16.03 -2.63
CA SER A 4 20.32 -17.24 -2.85
C SER A 4 19.93 -17.37 -4.32
N GLU A 5 19.68 -18.59 -4.78
CA GLU A 5 19.25 -18.86 -6.16
C GLU A 5 17.98 -18.10 -6.54
N LEU A 6 17.02 -17.98 -5.61
CA LEU A 6 15.81 -17.18 -5.81
C LEU A 6 16.14 -15.72 -6.16
N ILE A 7 17.06 -15.11 -5.42
CA ILE A 7 17.44 -13.71 -5.67
C ILE A 7 18.22 -13.58 -6.99
N LYS A 8 19.11 -14.54 -7.28
CA LYS A 8 19.84 -14.58 -8.56
C LYS A 8 18.87 -14.64 -9.74
N GLU A 9 17.85 -15.49 -9.65
CA GLU A 9 16.80 -15.64 -10.67
C GLU A 9 15.96 -14.37 -10.85
N MET A 10 15.49 -13.76 -9.75
CA MET A 10 14.70 -12.52 -9.83
C MET A 10 15.48 -11.32 -10.41
N ILE A 11 16.81 -11.30 -10.25
CA ILE A 11 17.68 -10.30 -10.86
C ILE A 11 17.85 -10.56 -12.35
N ALA A 12 18.12 -11.82 -12.72
CA ALA A 12 18.33 -12.21 -14.11
C ALA A 12 17.06 -12.09 -14.97
N THR A 13 15.90 -12.37 -14.36
CA THR A 13 14.60 -12.43 -15.05
C THR A 13 13.59 -11.49 -14.39
N PRO A 14 13.72 -10.17 -14.58
CA PRO A 14 12.77 -9.22 -14.03
C PRO A 14 11.39 -9.43 -14.67
N SER A 15 10.32 -9.34 -13.87
CA SER A 15 8.95 -9.51 -14.38
C SER A 15 8.60 -8.46 -15.45
N PRO A 16 7.75 -8.79 -16.43
CA PRO A 16 7.27 -7.83 -17.42
C PRO A 16 6.64 -6.59 -16.77
N ILE A 17 5.85 -6.77 -15.71
CA ILE A 17 5.23 -5.66 -14.96
C ILE A 17 6.29 -4.72 -14.40
N ARG A 18 7.39 -5.24 -13.82
CA ARG A 18 8.49 -4.40 -13.33
C ARG A 18 9.10 -3.55 -14.44
N GLN A 19 9.22 -4.09 -15.65
CA GLN A 19 9.74 -3.33 -16.79
C GLN A 19 8.77 -2.22 -17.22
N ILE A 20 7.47 -2.50 -17.27
CA ILE A 20 6.43 -1.51 -17.58
C ILE A 20 6.41 -0.40 -16.52
N MET A 21 6.44 -0.76 -15.23
CA MET A 21 6.49 0.21 -14.13
C MET A 21 7.75 1.08 -14.16
N LYS A 22 8.90 0.54 -14.56
CA LYS A 22 10.11 1.33 -14.78
C LYS A 22 9.85 2.40 -15.84
N MET A 23 9.25 2.06 -16.96
CA MET A 23 8.95 3.03 -18.02
C MET A 23 8.00 4.14 -17.55
N ALA A 24 7.10 3.83 -16.61
CA ALA A 24 6.19 4.80 -16.01
C ALA A 24 6.85 5.74 -14.98
N SER A 25 8.08 5.48 -14.55
CA SER A 25 8.77 6.35 -13.59
C SER A 25 9.18 7.67 -14.23
N ARG A 26 8.99 8.78 -13.50
CA ARG A 26 9.36 10.13 -13.96
C ARG A 26 10.79 10.20 -14.50
N GLN A 27 11.74 9.57 -13.80
CA GLN A 27 13.15 9.57 -14.20
C GLN A 27 13.37 8.87 -15.54
N ASN A 28 12.69 7.75 -15.81
CA ASN A 28 12.83 7.06 -17.08
C ASN A 28 12.14 7.83 -18.20
N ILE A 29 11.03 8.53 -17.94
CA ILE A 29 10.40 9.43 -18.91
C ILE A 29 11.37 10.55 -19.33
N ILE A 30 12.07 11.15 -18.36
CA ILE A 30 13.13 12.13 -18.63
C ILE A 30 14.27 11.50 -19.45
N ASN A 31 14.72 10.30 -19.10
CA ASN A 31 15.80 9.60 -19.83
C ASN A 31 15.40 9.23 -21.27
N MET A 32 14.10 9.09 -21.55
CA MET A 32 13.56 8.91 -22.90
C MET A 32 13.51 10.24 -23.69
N GLY A 33 13.87 11.37 -23.08
CA GLY A 33 13.85 12.69 -23.71
C GLY A 33 12.46 13.35 -23.71
N LEU A 34 11.54 12.87 -22.88
CA LEU A 34 10.17 13.37 -22.80
C LEU A 34 9.98 14.26 -21.55
N ASN A 35 9.04 15.20 -21.62
CA ASN A 35 8.57 15.93 -20.45
C ASN A 35 7.53 15.08 -19.70
N PRO A 36 7.78 14.66 -18.45
CA PRO A 36 6.82 13.82 -17.71
C PRO A 36 5.47 14.47 -17.46
N ASP A 37 5.42 15.80 -17.43
CA ASP A 37 4.17 16.55 -17.20
C ASP A 37 3.31 16.66 -18.48
N GLU A 38 3.85 16.24 -19.63
CA GLU A 38 3.16 16.21 -20.93
C GLU A 38 2.88 14.77 -21.42
N VAL A 39 3.11 13.76 -20.56
CA VAL A 39 2.92 12.35 -20.90
C VAL A 39 1.91 11.72 -19.97
N ILE A 40 0.93 11.03 -20.55
CA ILE A 40 0.01 10.16 -19.80
C ILE A 40 0.60 8.74 -19.81
N SER A 41 1.02 8.26 -18.64
CA SER A 41 1.53 6.90 -18.51
C SER A 41 0.43 5.93 -18.08
N TYR A 42 0.05 5.02 -18.98
CA TYR A 42 -0.81 3.87 -18.66
C TYR A 42 -0.02 2.65 -18.16
N GLY A 43 1.30 2.79 -17.98
CA GLY A 43 2.17 1.69 -17.50
C GLY A 43 2.26 1.59 -15.98
N GLY A 44 1.79 2.60 -15.25
CA GLY A 44 1.77 2.60 -13.78
C GLY A 44 0.45 2.09 -13.21
N GLY A 45 0.50 1.43 -12.05
CA GLY A 45 -0.68 1.10 -11.23
C GLY A 45 -0.97 2.14 -10.15
N TRP A 46 -0.53 3.39 -10.33
CA TRP A 46 -0.68 4.45 -9.34
C TRP A 46 -2.12 4.95 -9.29
N VAL A 47 -2.63 5.16 -8.08
CA VAL A 47 -3.95 5.72 -7.86
C VAL A 47 -3.96 7.19 -8.33
N GLY A 48 -4.86 7.51 -9.26
CA GLY A 48 -4.98 8.86 -9.85
C GLY A 48 -6.01 9.77 -9.19
N HIS A 49 -6.74 9.27 -8.18
CA HIS A 49 -7.73 10.05 -7.44
C HIS A 49 -7.20 10.42 -6.05
N HIS A 50 -7.76 11.49 -5.48
CA HIS A 50 -7.52 11.81 -4.07
C HIS A 50 -8.14 10.73 -3.17
N PRO A 51 -7.52 10.41 -2.02
CA PRO A 51 -8.17 9.60 -1.01
C PRO A 51 -9.41 10.33 -0.45
N PRO A 52 -10.36 9.61 0.18
CA PRO A 52 -11.46 10.23 0.90
C PRO A 52 -10.97 11.19 1.98
N GLU A 53 -11.70 12.28 2.18
CA GLU A 53 -11.30 13.35 3.11
C GLU A 53 -11.35 12.86 4.57
N GLU A 54 -12.29 11.98 4.88
CA GLU A 54 -12.48 11.35 6.18
C GLU A 54 -11.22 10.59 6.63
N LEU A 55 -10.47 10.01 5.68
CA LEU A 55 -9.21 9.36 5.99
C LEU A 55 -8.14 10.38 6.42
N ARG A 56 -8.06 11.52 5.70
CA ARG A 56 -7.13 12.61 6.05
C ARG A 56 -7.46 13.19 7.42
N GLU A 57 -8.74 13.39 7.71
CA GLU A 57 -9.23 13.90 8.99
C GLU A 57 -8.90 12.96 10.15
N ALA A 58 -9.02 11.64 9.95
CA ALA A 58 -8.63 10.65 10.97
C ALA A 58 -7.13 10.71 11.31
N TYR A 59 -6.26 10.86 10.29
CA TYR A 59 -4.83 11.08 10.52
C TYR A 59 -4.58 12.39 11.27
N GLU A 60 -5.32 13.45 10.94
CA GLU A 60 -5.20 14.74 11.58
C GLU A 60 -5.58 14.69 13.07
N GLU A 61 -6.63 13.94 13.40
CA GLU A 61 -7.04 13.69 14.79
C GLU A 61 -5.93 13.03 15.60
N ILE A 62 -5.29 11.99 15.04
CA ILE A 62 -4.16 11.30 15.68
C ILE A 62 -2.99 12.28 15.87
N CYS A 63 -2.65 13.07 14.84
CA CYS A 63 -1.51 13.98 14.89
C CYS A 63 -1.68 15.16 15.86
N ARG A 64 -2.92 15.61 16.10
CA ARG A 64 -3.21 16.75 16.98
C ARG A 64 -3.13 16.41 18.47
N ASP A 65 -3.17 15.12 18.83
CA ASP A 65 -3.10 14.62 20.19
C ASP A 65 -1.77 13.88 20.41
N VAL A 66 -0.92 14.42 21.30
CA VAL A 66 0.42 13.88 21.55
C VAL A 66 0.38 12.44 22.05
N GLU A 67 -0.61 12.08 22.86
CA GLU A 67 -0.72 10.73 23.42
C GLU A 67 -1.21 9.75 22.36
N LYS A 68 -2.20 10.13 21.53
CA LYS A 68 -2.64 9.31 20.39
C LYS A 68 -1.52 9.11 19.38
N PHE A 69 -0.76 10.17 19.09
CA PHE A 69 0.37 10.10 18.18
C PHE A 69 1.48 9.17 18.72
N HIS A 70 1.79 9.26 20.02
CA HIS A 70 2.73 8.35 20.66
C HIS A 70 2.26 6.90 20.61
N ASP A 71 0.96 6.67 20.88
CA ASP A 71 0.35 5.34 20.85
C ASP A 71 0.37 4.72 19.45
N ALA A 72 0.05 5.49 18.41
CA ALA A 72 0.06 5.05 17.01
C ALA A 72 1.45 4.63 16.51
N GLY A 73 2.53 5.08 17.17
CA GLY A 73 3.91 4.69 16.84
C GLY A 73 4.34 3.32 17.38
N LYS A 74 3.49 2.65 18.19
CA LYS A 74 3.82 1.35 18.78
C LYS A 74 3.69 0.22 17.76
N TYR A 75 4.35 -0.90 18.04
CA TYR A 75 4.12 -2.13 17.28
C TYR A 75 2.71 -2.64 17.51
N SER A 76 2.04 -3.03 16.43
CA SER A 76 0.82 -3.81 16.52
C SER A 76 1.12 -5.24 17.01
N PRO A 77 0.10 -5.96 17.51
CA PRO A 77 0.18 -7.42 17.59
C PRO A 77 0.52 -8.04 16.23
N THR A 78 1.06 -9.25 16.24
CA THR A 78 1.44 -9.98 15.01
C THR A 78 0.29 -10.14 14.02
N LEU A 79 -0.95 -10.24 14.52
CA LEU A 79 -2.15 -10.40 13.69
C LEU A 79 -2.81 -9.07 13.30
N GLY A 80 -2.33 -7.95 13.85
CA GLY A 80 -2.99 -6.65 13.82
C GLY A 80 -3.76 -6.35 15.11
N PHE A 81 -4.24 -5.11 15.23
CA PHE A 81 -5.12 -4.67 16.33
C PHE A 81 -6.52 -5.25 16.16
N ASP A 82 -7.16 -5.64 17.26
CA ASP A 82 -8.48 -6.26 17.23
C ASP A 82 -9.55 -5.30 16.69
N GLU A 83 -9.47 -4.02 17.05
CA GLU A 83 -10.40 -2.97 16.58
C GLU A 83 -10.37 -2.83 15.04
N CYS A 84 -9.18 -2.95 14.44
CA CYS A 84 -9.03 -2.93 12.98
C CYS A 84 -9.62 -4.19 12.33
N ARG A 85 -9.39 -5.35 12.94
CA ARG A 85 -9.88 -6.64 12.45
C ARG A 85 -11.41 -6.72 12.55
N GLU A 86 -11.99 -6.21 13.64
CA GLU A 86 -13.44 -6.09 13.82
C GLU A 86 -14.06 -5.15 12.77
N ALA A 87 -13.47 -3.99 12.54
CA ALA A 87 -13.94 -3.05 11.52
C ALA A 87 -13.90 -3.65 10.10
N ILE A 88 -12.88 -4.45 9.78
CA ILE A 88 -12.81 -5.19 8.51
C ILE A 88 -13.92 -6.24 8.42
N ALA A 89 -14.14 -7.04 9.48
CA ALA A 89 -15.21 -8.04 9.49
C ALA A 89 -16.59 -7.40 9.30
N GLU A 90 -16.84 -6.26 9.93
CA GLU A 90 -18.06 -5.48 9.74
C GLU A 90 -18.19 -4.94 8.31
N MET A 91 -17.13 -4.34 7.77
CA MET A 91 -17.12 -3.86 6.39
C MET A 91 -17.46 -4.97 5.39
N GLU A 92 -16.86 -6.15 5.53
CA GLU A 92 -17.11 -7.32 4.67
C GLU A 92 -18.57 -7.80 4.75
N ARG A 93 -19.16 -7.74 5.94
CA ARG A 93 -20.57 -8.06 6.16
C ARG A 93 -21.49 -7.03 5.49
N GLU A 94 -21.25 -5.75 5.68
CA GLU A 94 -22.12 -4.68 5.16
C GLU A 94 -22.01 -4.53 3.64
N LEU A 95 -20.81 -4.63 3.07
CA LEU A 95 -20.59 -4.43 1.64
C LEU A 95 -20.88 -5.67 0.81
N PHE A 96 -20.57 -6.86 1.34
CA PHE A 96 -20.56 -8.10 0.57
C PHE A 96 -21.42 -9.21 1.17
N GLY A 97 -22.01 -9.01 2.36
CA GLY A 97 -22.80 -10.03 3.05
C GLY A 97 -21.97 -11.20 3.57
N VAL A 98 -20.64 -11.04 3.66
CA VAL A 98 -19.74 -12.10 4.12
C VAL A 98 -19.69 -12.07 5.64
N THR A 99 -19.91 -13.22 6.27
CA THR A 99 -19.77 -13.36 7.73
C THR A 99 -18.36 -13.84 8.06
N LEU A 100 -17.57 -12.99 8.69
CA LEU A 100 -16.22 -13.27 9.18
C LEU A 100 -16.14 -12.94 10.67
N ASP A 101 -15.30 -13.69 11.37
CA ASP A 101 -14.86 -13.34 12.72
C ASP A 101 -13.41 -12.84 12.68
N ILE A 102 -12.93 -12.20 13.75
CA ILE A 102 -11.57 -11.62 13.79
C ILE A 102 -10.50 -12.68 13.51
N GLU A 103 -10.72 -13.93 13.89
CA GLU A 103 -9.83 -15.08 13.66
C GLU A 103 -9.57 -15.36 12.17
N ASN A 104 -10.43 -14.86 11.28
CA ASN A 104 -10.25 -14.99 9.84
C ASN A 104 -9.36 -13.88 9.25
N ILE A 105 -8.97 -12.87 10.03
CA ILE A 105 -8.33 -11.65 9.54
C ILE A 105 -6.95 -11.50 10.16
N ILE A 106 -5.95 -11.29 9.31
CA ILE A 106 -4.57 -10.94 9.67
C ILE A 106 -4.18 -9.69 8.89
N VAL A 107 -3.72 -8.65 9.59
CA VAL A 107 -3.28 -7.40 8.97
C VAL A 107 -1.80 -7.49 8.62
N GLY A 108 -1.48 -7.47 7.32
CA GLY A 108 -0.11 -7.44 6.80
C GLY A 108 0.31 -6.05 6.34
N GLN A 109 1.60 -5.91 6.02
CA GLN A 109 2.12 -4.73 5.33
C GLN A 109 1.88 -4.87 3.81
N SER A 110 1.21 -3.87 3.21
CA SER A 110 1.00 -3.75 1.75
C SER A 110 1.96 -2.76 1.11
#